data_AF-A0A952M0F8-F1
#
_entry.id   AF-A0A952M0F8-F1
#
_cell.length_a   1.000
_cell.length_b   1.000
_cell.length_c   1.000
_cell.angle_alpha   90.00
_cell.angle_beta   90.00
_cell.angle_gamma   90.00
#
_symmetry.space_group_name_H-M   'P 1'
#
loop_
_entity.id
_entity.type
_entity.pdbx_description
1 polymer ?
#
loop_
_entity_poly.entity_id
_entity_poly.type
_entity_poly.pdbx_seq_one_letter_code
_entity_poly.pdbx_strand_id
1 'polypeptide(L)'
;MTTQPVALAQDLEAQRVMRAQVGDHDIALWRGESMTVQAWANRCPHRGMRLSHGFVRSDSLACAYHGWQYNCQAQCHFIPAHPELEPPATIKPVVFSVVEQQGILWVDTERTARPIALPDACAGVRTIALKCSIAAAVDAFTQNSPKNEASVELSSREFSTEPRIISYVDPDSVDSVLVLFQQSAANSVNAHILADSNWSTKGRIALSRWCESVRRKAENTLTDQTHRDSSDA
;
A
#
# COMPACT_ATOMS: atom_id res chain seq x y z
N MET A 1 12.56 -7.26 8.29
CA MET A 1 11.66 -6.34 9.04
C MET A 1 10.20 -6.64 8.67
N THR A 2 9.28 -6.68 9.63
CA THR A 2 7.84 -6.97 9.40
C THR A 2 7.02 -5.77 8.94
N THR A 3 7.55 -4.55 9.08
CA THR A 3 6.89 -3.33 8.64
C THR A 3 6.95 -3.18 7.12
N GLN A 4 5.79 -3.09 6.47
CA GLN A 4 5.65 -3.01 5.02
C GLN A 4 4.91 -1.72 4.63
N PRO A 5 5.31 -1.04 3.53
CA PRO A 5 4.51 0.02 2.93
C PRO A 5 3.34 -0.64 2.21
N VAL A 6 2.09 -0.32 2.57
CA VAL A 6 0.92 -1.03 2.02
C VAL A 6 0.02 -0.17 1.15
N ALA A 7 0.11 1.15 1.27
CA ALA A 7 -0.66 2.10 0.47
C ALA A 7 -0.05 3.50 0.55
N LEU A 8 -0.37 4.35 -0.44
CA LEU A 8 -0.19 5.79 -0.26
C LEU A 8 -1.27 6.29 0.70
N ALA A 9 -0.92 7.26 1.56
CA ALA A 9 -1.86 7.85 2.50
C ALA A 9 -3.08 8.50 1.81
N GLN A 10 -2.87 9.07 0.62
CA GLN A 10 -3.92 9.68 -0.21
C GLN A 10 -4.90 8.67 -0.82
N ASP A 11 -4.52 7.39 -0.93
CA ASP A 11 -5.41 6.35 -1.47
C ASP A 11 -6.50 5.96 -0.43
N LEU A 12 -6.31 6.34 0.83
CA LEU A 12 -7.26 6.14 1.92
C LEU A 12 -7.74 7.49 2.48
N GLU A 13 -8.72 8.08 1.81
CA GLU A 13 -9.36 9.32 2.25
C GLU A 13 -10.10 9.18 3.59
N ALA A 14 -10.49 10.30 4.19
CA ALA A 14 -11.35 10.31 5.37
C ALA A 14 -12.65 9.52 5.13
N GLN A 15 -13.07 8.77 6.15
CA GLN A 15 -14.28 7.94 6.12
C GLN A 15 -14.31 6.95 4.94
N ARG A 16 -13.17 6.33 4.67
CA ARG A 16 -13.03 5.24 3.70
C ARG A 16 -12.41 4.01 4.35
N VAL A 17 -12.70 2.87 3.72
CA VAL A 17 -12.03 1.61 3.98
C VAL A 17 -11.56 1.02 2.65
N MET A 18 -10.37 0.44 2.66
CA MET A 18 -9.81 -0.31 1.53
C MET A 18 -9.20 -1.62 2.02
N ARG A 19 -8.98 -2.54 1.09
CA ARG A 19 -8.25 -3.78 1.35
C ARG A 19 -6.75 -3.56 1.15
N ALA A 20 -5.94 -4.13 2.02
CA ALA A 20 -4.51 -4.35 1.83
C ALA A 20 -4.15 -5.81 2.14
N GLN A 21 -2.93 -6.22 1.80
CA GLN A 21 -2.42 -7.57 2.06
C GLN A 21 -0.97 -7.46 2.55
N VAL A 22 -0.62 -8.18 3.61
CA VAL A 22 0.78 -8.30 4.10
C VAL A 22 1.04 -9.77 4.42
N GLY A 23 1.90 -10.42 3.63
CA GLY A 23 2.05 -11.88 3.71
C GLY A 23 0.70 -12.58 3.55
N ASP A 24 0.32 -13.44 4.49
CA ASP A 24 -0.98 -14.13 4.50
C ASP A 24 -2.11 -13.33 5.17
N HIS A 25 -1.83 -12.13 5.68
CA HIS A 25 -2.81 -11.29 6.35
C HIS A 25 -3.60 -10.43 5.36
N ASP A 26 -4.90 -10.73 5.21
CA ASP A 26 -5.89 -9.86 4.55
C ASP A 26 -6.31 -8.75 5.52
N ILE A 27 -6.14 -7.50 5.14
CA ILE A 27 -6.24 -6.33 6.04
C ILE A 27 -7.31 -5.35 5.53
N ALA A 28 -8.19 -4.92 6.44
CA ALA A 28 -9.04 -3.75 6.25
C ALA A 28 -8.30 -2.52 6.79
N LEU A 29 -7.80 -1.67 5.88
CA LEU A 29 -7.29 -0.36 6.22
C LEU A 29 -8.44 0.64 6.18
N TRP A 30 -8.70 1.33 7.27
CA TRP A 30 -9.76 2.33 7.30
C TRP A 30 -9.32 3.60 8.02
N ARG A 31 -9.90 4.73 7.61
CA ARG A 31 -9.62 6.04 8.19
C ARG A 31 -10.91 6.67 8.66
N GLY A 32 -10.95 7.03 9.95
CA GLY A 32 -12.06 7.76 10.55
C GLY A 32 -12.10 9.24 10.14
N GLU A 33 -13.10 9.94 10.63
CA GLU A 33 -13.24 11.40 10.48
C GLU A 33 -12.15 12.17 11.25
N SER A 34 -11.65 11.62 12.36
CA SER A 34 -10.50 12.14 13.11
C SER A 34 -9.16 12.01 12.38
N MET A 35 -9.17 11.52 11.14
CA MET A 35 -7.98 11.14 10.35
C MET A 35 -7.15 9.98 10.93
N THR A 36 -7.60 9.37 12.03
CA THR A 36 -6.98 8.18 12.61
C THR A 36 -7.08 7.00 11.64
N VAL A 37 -5.93 6.41 11.28
CA VAL A 37 -5.85 5.20 10.45
C VAL A 37 -5.85 3.96 11.34
N GLN A 38 -6.52 2.93 10.89
CA GLN A 38 -6.67 1.64 11.55
C GLN A 38 -6.37 0.53 10.56
N ALA A 39 -5.68 -0.52 11.01
CA ALA A 39 -5.40 -1.71 10.23
C ALA A 39 -5.90 -2.93 10.99
N TRP A 40 -6.97 -3.56 10.50
CA TRP A 40 -7.56 -4.72 11.14
C TRP A 40 -7.50 -5.94 10.23
N ALA A 41 -7.54 -7.15 10.80
CA ALA A 41 -7.84 -8.32 9.99
C ALA A 41 -9.16 -8.09 9.25
N ASN A 42 -9.18 -8.41 7.96
CA ASN A 42 -10.30 -8.16 7.06
C ASN A 42 -11.43 -9.19 7.27
N ARG A 43 -11.87 -9.35 8.51
CA ARG A 43 -12.82 -10.39 8.92
C ARG A 43 -13.64 -9.91 10.11
N CYS A 44 -14.95 -9.77 9.90
CA CYS A 44 -15.89 -9.43 10.95
C CYS A 44 -15.98 -10.57 11.99
N PRO A 45 -15.81 -10.30 13.30
CA PRO A 45 -15.93 -11.30 14.37
C PRO A 45 -17.26 -12.06 14.38
N HIS A 46 -18.34 -11.45 13.90
CA HIS A 46 -19.67 -12.05 13.91
C HIS A 46 -19.79 -13.26 12.97
N ARG A 47 -19.62 -13.07 11.65
CA ARG A 47 -19.82 -14.12 10.63
C ARG A 47 -18.75 -14.11 9.53
N GLY A 48 -17.63 -13.44 9.74
CA GLY A 48 -16.48 -13.49 8.85
C GLY A 48 -16.55 -12.64 7.58
N MET A 49 -17.60 -11.82 7.39
CA MET A 49 -17.65 -10.88 6.26
C MET A 49 -16.42 -9.97 6.26
N ARG A 50 -15.86 -9.71 5.07
CA ARG A 50 -14.74 -8.77 4.92
C ARG A 50 -15.16 -7.37 5.34
N LEU A 51 -14.45 -6.82 6.31
CA LEU A 51 -14.68 -5.46 6.82
C LEU A 51 -14.32 -4.39 5.79
N SER A 52 -13.47 -4.72 4.81
CA SER A 52 -13.15 -3.84 3.69
C SER A 52 -14.30 -3.57 2.73
N HIS A 53 -15.40 -4.33 2.82
CA HIS A 53 -16.64 -4.03 2.10
C HIS A 53 -17.61 -3.18 2.93
N GLY A 54 -17.24 -2.83 4.16
CA GLY A 54 -18.04 -2.02 5.07
C GLY A 54 -18.05 -0.54 4.72
N PHE A 55 -18.57 0.25 5.66
CA PHE A 55 -18.66 1.70 5.54
C PHE A 55 -18.09 2.34 6.78
N VAL A 56 -17.29 3.39 6.61
CA VAL A 56 -16.84 4.21 7.73
C VAL A 56 -17.78 5.40 7.88
N ARG A 57 -18.18 5.69 9.11
CA ARG A 57 -18.94 6.88 9.50
C ARG A 57 -18.35 7.41 10.79
N SER A 58 -17.99 8.70 10.80
CA SER A 58 -17.23 9.29 11.89
C SER A 58 -16.00 8.43 12.21
N ASP A 59 -15.78 8.04 13.46
CA ASP A 59 -14.67 7.16 13.87
C ASP A 59 -15.11 5.71 14.12
N SER A 60 -16.00 5.21 13.24
CA SER A 60 -16.50 3.84 13.31
C SER A 60 -16.60 3.16 11.96
N LEU A 61 -16.25 1.87 11.91
CA LEU A 61 -16.42 0.99 10.76
C LEU A 61 -17.61 0.05 10.98
N ALA A 62 -18.59 0.13 10.08
CA ALA A 62 -19.77 -0.73 10.04
C ALA A 62 -19.57 -1.88 9.06
N CYS A 63 -19.81 -3.12 9.51
CA CYS A 63 -19.78 -4.30 8.66
C CYS A 63 -20.97 -4.31 7.69
N ALA A 64 -20.71 -4.47 6.38
CA ALA A 64 -21.77 -4.47 5.36
C ALA A 64 -22.76 -5.65 5.45
N TYR A 65 -22.49 -6.68 6.27
CA TYR A 65 -23.41 -7.81 6.37
C TYR A 65 -24.62 -7.51 7.26
N HIS A 66 -24.38 -7.22 8.55
CA HIS A 66 -25.44 -6.99 9.54
C HIS A 66 -25.32 -5.62 10.23
N GLY A 67 -24.45 -4.74 9.71
CA GLY A 67 -24.28 -3.37 10.22
C GLY A 67 -23.63 -3.27 11.61
N TRP A 68 -23.02 -4.34 12.12
CA TRP A 68 -22.26 -4.27 13.39
C TRP A 68 -21.17 -3.22 13.28
N GLN A 69 -21.12 -2.30 14.23
CA GLN A 69 -20.22 -1.16 14.20
C GLN A 69 -19.11 -1.30 15.24
N TYR A 70 -17.88 -0.97 14.82
CA TYR A 70 -16.67 -1.05 15.64
C TYR A 70 -16.01 0.32 15.70
N ASN A 71 -15.57 0.75 16.88
CA ASN A 71 -14.87 2.04 17.07
C ASN A 71 -13.34 1.90 16.86
N CYS A 72 -12.58 3.00 16.98
CA CYS A 72 -11.12 3.00 16.88
C CYS A 72 -10.39 2.12 17.92
N GLN A 73 -11.06 1.73 19.01
CA GLN A 73 -10.53 0.76 20.00
C GLN A 73 -10.87 -0.70 19.61
N ALA A 74 -11.33 -0.90 18.38
CA ALA A 74 -11.77 -2.17 17.81
C ALA A 74 -12.93 -2.81 18.59
N GLN A 75 -13.66 -2.05 19.41
CA GLN A 75 -14.77 -2.58 20.19
C GLN A 75 -16.08 -2.46 19.40
N CYS A 76 -16.84 -3.56 19.33
CA CYS A 76 -18.22 -3.49 18.88
C CYS A 76 -19.02 -2.61 19.85
N HIS A 77 -19.61 -1.51 19.35
CA HIS A 77 -20.37 -0.58 20.18
C HIS A 77 -21.84 -0.49 19.78
N PHE A 78 -22.21 -1.00 18.59
CA PHE A 78 -23.59 -0.98 18.12
C PHE A 78 -23.94 -2.19 17.27
N ILE A 79 -25.07 -2.82 17.59
CA ILE A 79 -25.67 -3.95 16.86
C ILE A 79 -27.08 -3.53 16.40
N PRO A 80 -27.30 -3.27 15.10
CA PRO A 80 -28.59 -2.73 14.62
C PRO A 80 -29.82 -3.58 14.98
N ALA A 81 -29.69 -4.91 15.03
CA ALA A 81 -30.78 -5.81 15.39
C ALA A 81 -31.17 -5.75 16.88
N HIS A 82 -30.27 -5.23 17.73
CA HIS A 82 -30.45 -5.10 19.18
C HIS A 82 -29.90 -3.74 19.64
N PRO A 83 -30.55 -2.62 19.28
CA PRO A 83 -29.99 -1.29 19.48
C PRO A 83 -29.84 -0.88 20.96
N GLU A 84 -30.60 -1.50 21.86
CA GLU A 84 -30.53 -1.28 23.31
C GLU A 84 -29.53 -2.21 24.01
N LEU A 85 -28.98 -3.20 23.30
CA LEU A 85 -27.99 -4.13 23.85
C LEU A 85 -26.63 -3.43 23.87
N GLU A 86 -26.00 -3.38 25.04
CA GLU A 86 -24.57 -3.07 25.15
C GLU A 86 -23.76 -4.30 24.69
N PRO A 87 -23.04 -4.24 23.55
CA PRO A 87 -22.32 -5.40 23.06
C PRO A 87 -21.15 -5.76 23.99
N PRO A 88 -20.87 -7.07 24.22
CA PRO A 88 -19.73 -7.48 25.02
C PRO A 88 -18.41 -6.91 24.47
N ALA A 89 -17.58 -6.35 25.34
CA ALA A 89 -16.29 -5.76 24.98
C ALA A 89 -15.31 -6.77 24.33
N THR A 90 -15.55 -8.07 24.47
CA THR A 90 -14.74 -9.14 23.88
C THR A 90 -14.95 -9.29 22.36
N ILE A 91 -16.00 -8.69 21.79
CA ILE A 91 -16.28 -8.72 20.36
C ILE A 91 -15.40 -7.69 19.65
N LYS A 92 -14.21 -8.13 19.20
CA LYS A 92 -13.21 -7.29 18.54
C LYS A 92 -12.62 -7.96 17.30
N PRO A 93 -12.40 -7.24 16.19
CA PRO A 93 -11.50 -7.71 15.14
C PRO A 93 -10.06 -7.77 15.66
N VAL A 94 -9.23 -8.58 15.01
CA VAL A 94 -7.78 -8.56 15.25
C VAL A 94 -7.22 -7.24 14.71
N VAL A 95 -6.37 -6.57 15.48
CA VAL A 95 -5.77 -5.28 15.15
C VAL A 95 -4.29 -5.46 14.84
N PHE A 96 -3.82 -4.85 13.76
CA PHE A 96 -2.42 -4.76 13.38
C PHE A 96 -1.90 -3.34 13.63
N SER A 97 -0.58 -3.19 13.77
CA SER A 97 0.00 -1.87 13.92
C SER A 97 0.03 -1.15 12.59
N VAL A 98 -0.33 0.13 12.59
CA VAL A 98 -0.24 1.01 11.42
C VAL A 98 0.33 2.37 11.81
N VAL A 99 1.19 2.91 10.96
CA VAL A 99 1.74 4.27 11.07
C VAL A 99 1.61 4.96 9.71
N GLU A 100 1.07 6.17 9.69
CA GLU A 100 1.17 7.05 8.54
C GLU A 100 2.44 7.90 8.68
N GLN A 101 3.35 7.80 7.72
CA GLN A 101 4.57 8.60 7.70
C GLN A 101 4.94 8.95 6.26
N GLN A 102 5.21 10.23 6.01
CA GLN A 102 5.72 10.76 4.74
C GLN A 102 4.89 10.30 3.52
N GLY A 103 3.56 10.35 3.66
CA GLY A 103 2.61 10.00 2.60
C GLY A 103 2.40 8.50 2.37
N ILE A 104 2.91 7.65 3.25
CA ILE A 104 2.79 6.19 3.17
C ILE A 104 2.11 5.63 4.42
N LEU A 105 1.22 4.66 4.21
CA LEU A 105 0.69 3.82 5.28
C LEU A 105 1.59 2.60 5.44
N TRP A 106 2.19 2.49 6.62
CA TRP A 106 3.10 1.40 7.00
C TRP A 106 2.40 0.47 7.97
N VAL A 107 2.38 -0.82 7.68
CA VAL A 107 1.72 -1.83 8.52
C VAL A 107 2.72 -2.87 8.99
N ASP A 108 2.54 -3.31 10.23
CA ASP A 108 3.26 -4.43 10.82
C ASP A 108 2.26 -5.40 11.45
N THR A 109 2.35 -6.67 11.09
CA THR A 109 1.40 -7.70 11.48
C THR A 109 1.79 -8.49 12.73
N GLU A 110 3.00 -8.29 13.25
CA GLU A 110 3.53 -9.02 14.41
C GLU A 110 3.87 -8.11 15.59
N ARG A 111 4.32 -6.89 15.31
CA ARG A 111 4.87 -5.94 16.28
C ARG A 111 4.30 -4.54 16.03
N THR A 112 4.93 -3.55 16.62
CA THR A 112 4.70 -2.14 16.30
C THR A 112 5.38 -1.78 14.99
N ALA A 113 4.64 -1.12 14.10
CA ALA A 113 5.14 -0.61 12.84
C ALA A 113 6.27 0.41 13.08
N ARG A 114 7.40 0.19 12.41
CA ARG A 114 8.59 1.04 12.46
C ARG A 114 8.93 1.46 11.03
N PRO A 115 8.34 2.56 10.53
CA PRO A 115 8.59 3.05 9.19
C PRO A 115 10.07 3.44 9.00
N ILE A 116 10.56 3.29 7.77
CA ILE A 116 11.85 3.85 7.36
C ILE A 116 11.65 5.34 7.06
N ALA A 117 12.55 6.18 7.54
CA ALA A 117 12.58 7.60 7.17
C ALA A 117 12.95 7.74 5.69
N LEU A 118 12.00 8.25 4.90
CA LEU A 118 12.21 8.63 3.50
C LEU A 118 12.79 10.06 3.43
N PRO A 119 13.30 10.50 2.27
CA PRO A 119 13.56 11.92 2.02
C PRO A 119 12.31 12.80 2.24
N ASP A 120 12.48 13.94 2.92
CA ASP A 120 11.36 14.80 3.37
C ASP A 120 10.55 15.46 2.23
N ALA A 121 11.17 15.68 1.07
CA ALA A 121 10.56 16.40 -0.03
C ALA A 121 9.71 15.52 -0.96
N CYS A 122 9.21 14.36 -0.53
CA CYS A 122 8.48 13.42 -1.40
C CYS A 122 6.96 13.45 -1.23
N ALA A 123 6.23 13.30 -2.32
CA ALA A 123 4.77 13.17 -2.35
C ALA A 123 4.33 11.96 -3.18
N GLY A 124 3.28 11.27 -2.73
CA GLY A 124 2.68 10.14 -3.42
C GLY A 124 2.22 10.51 -4.84
N VAL A 125 2.59 9.70 -5.82
CA VAL A 125 2.17 9.85 -7.22
C VAL A 125 1.10 8.81 -7.54
N ARG A 126 1.42 7.53 -7.31
CA ARG A 126 0.48 6.42 -7.46
C ARG A 126 1.02 5.13 -6.87
N THR A 127 0.13 4.18 -6.64
CA THR A 127 0.47 2.76 -6.53
C THR A 127 0.22 2.07 -7.87
N ILE A 128 1.08 1.12 -8.26
CA ILE A 128 0.81 0.17 -9.35
C ILE A 128 0.95 -1.26 -8.81
N ALA A 129 0.03 -2.14 -9.23
CA ALA A 129 0.12 -3.57 -8.96
C ALA A 129 0.80 -4.26 -10.14
N LEU A 130 1.82 -5.07 -9.87
CA LEU A 130 2.54 -5.89 -10.84
C LEU A 130 2.23 -7.36 -10.57
N LYS A 131 1.94 -8.11 -11.63
CA LYS A 131 1.79 -9.57 -11.57
C LYS A 131 3.13 -10.26 -11.83
N CYS A 132 4.09 -10.11 -10.93
CA CYS A 132 5.39 -10.76 -11.01
C CYS A 132 6.03 -10.96 -9.64
N SER A 133 7.20 -11.61 -9.61
CA SER A 133 8.02 -11.70 -8.41
C SER A 133 8.62 -10.34 -8.06
N ILE A 134 8.98 -10.14 -6.78
CA ILE A 134 9.63 -8.90 -6.35
C ILE A 134 10.98 -8.67 -7.06
N ALA A 135 11.73 -9.74 -7.34
CA ALA A 135 12.98 -9.67 -8.10
C ALA A 135 12.75 -9.13 -9.51
N ALA A 136 11.78 -9.69 -10.25
CA ALA A 136 11.46 -9.23 -11.60
C ALA A 136 10.96 -7.76 -11.62
N ALA A 137 10.19 -7.36 -10.61
CA ALA A 137 9.78 -5.97 -10.46
C ALA A 137 10.99 -5.05 -10.23
N VAL A 138 11.84 -5.36 -9.25
CA VAL A 138 13.05 -4.57 -8.94
C VAL A 138 13.98 -4.48 -10.14
N ASP A 139 14.21 -5.59 -10.85
CA ASP A 139 15.06 -5.62 -12.05
C ASP A 139 14.49 -4.72 -13.16
N ALA A 140 13.19 -4.82 -13.44
CA ALA A 140 12.55 -4.00 -14.46
C ALA A 140 12.64 -2.50 -14.14
N PHE A 141 12.43 -2.11 -12.87
CA PHE A 141 12.56 -0.72 -12.43
C PHE A 141 14.02 -0.24 -12.47
N THR A 142 14.99 -1.09 -12.12
CA THR A 142 16.42 -0.73 -12.16
C THR A 142 16.92 -0.56 -13.59
N GLN A 143 16.45 -1.38 -14.53
CA GLN A 143 16.86 -1.32 -15.93
C GLN A 143 16.17 -0.22 -16.76
N ASN A 144 15.20 0.49 -16.18
CA ASN A 144 14.37 1.46 -16.91
C ASN A 144 14.19 2.73 -16.09
N SER A 145 15.21 3.58 -16.07
CA SER A 145 15.18 4.84 -15.32
C SER A 145 14.06 5.79 -15.78
N PRO A 146 13.43 6.52 -14.86
CA PRO A 146 12.55 7.64 -15.19
C PRO A 146 13.37 8.85 -15.61
N LYS A 147 12.67 9.84 -16.18
CA LYS A 147 13.20 11.18 -16.42
C LYS A 147 12.56 12.19 -15.46
N ASN A 148 13.27 13.26 -15.13
CA ASN A 148 12.72 14.40 -14.38
C ASN A 148 11.94 15.38 -15.27
N GLU A 149 11.49 16.51 -14.70
CA GLU A 149 10.71 17.53 -15.42
C GLU A 149 11.51 18.20 -16.55
N ALA A 150 12.83 18.29 -16.41
CA ALA A 150 13.75 18.77 -17.45
C ALA A 150 14.09 17.69 -18.50
N SER A 151 13.44 16.52 -18.45
CA SER A 151 13.70 15.36 -19.33
C SER A 151 15.11 14.76 -19.21
N VAL A 152 15.80 15.03 -18.09
CA VAL A 152 17.06 14.40 -17.70
C VAL A 152 16.79 13.02 -17.13
N GLU A 153 17.56 12.02 -17.54
CA GLU A 153 17.44 10.64 -17.03
C GLU A 153 18.03 10.54 -15.62
N LEU A 154 17.26 9.95 -14.71
CA LEU A 154 17.66 9.83 -13.31
C LEU A 154 18.51 8.57 -13.07
N SER A 155 19.49 8.68 -12.17
CA SER A 155 20.33 7.54 -11.78
C SER A 155 19.70 6.80 -10.61
N SER A 156 19.52 5.48 -10.75
CA SER A 156 18.97 4.62 -9.69
C SER A 156 20.03 4.20 -8.67
N ARG A 157 19.65 4.11 -7.40
CA ARG A 157 20.41 3.49 -6.31
C ARG A 157 19.48 2.75 -5.36
N GLU A 158 19.98 1.69 -4.73
CA GLU A 158 19.27 1.03 -3.65
C GLU A 158 19.26 1.91 -2.39
N PHE A 159 18.08 2.16 -1.81
CA PHE A 159 17.92 3.04 -0.65
C PHE A 159 17.80 2.29 0.69
N SER A 160 17.21 1.11 0.69
CA SER A 160 17.08 0.20 1.85
C SER A 160 17.41 -1.22 1.36
N THR A 161 17.47 -2.28 2.20
CA THR A 161 17.37 -3.72 1.81
C THR A 161 16.10 -4.46 2.27
N GLU A 162 15.36 -3.94 3.25
CA GLU A 162 14.02 -4.45 3.63
C GLU A 162 13.22 -3.36 4.37
N PRO A 163 12.01 -2.98 3.93
CA PRO A 163 11.33 -3.34 2.66
C PRO A 163 12.09 -2.84 1.42
N ARG A 164 11.72 -3.32 0.21
CA ARG A 164 12.36 -2.96 -1.06
C ARG A 164 12.16 -1.51 -1.49
N ILE A 165 13.24 -0.71 -1.59
CA ILE A 165 13.18 0.71 -1.95
C ILE A 165 14.32 1.08 -2.91
N ILE A 166 13.94 1.62 -4.07
CA ILE A 166 14.88 2.24 -5.03
C ILE A 166 14.67 3.75 -5.00
N SER A 167 15.78 4.49 -5.00
CA SER A 167 15.81 5.95 -5.15
C SER A 167 16.43 6.29 -6.51
N TYR A 168 15.78 7.17 -7.25
CA TYR A 168 16.31 7.77 -8.46
C TYR A 168 16.61 9.23 -8.17
N VAL A 169 17.82 9.67 -8.47
CA VAL A 169 18.27 11.04 -8.22
C VAL A 169 18.88 11.64 -9.47
N ASP A 170 18.65 12.92 -9.66
CA ASP A 170 19.43 13.75 -10.57
C ASP A 170 20.68 14.21 -9.80
N PRO A 171 21.91 13.97 -10.29
CA PRO A 171 23.11 14.47 -9.61
C PRO A 171 23.19 16.01 -9.63
N ASP A 172 22.53 16.67 -10.57
CA ASP A 172 22.62 18.11 -10.81
C ASP A 172 21.38 18.88 -10.31
N SER A 173 20.39 18.18 -9.73
CA SER A 173 19.20 18.82 -9.16
C SER A 173 18.71 18.10 -7.90
N VAL A 174 17.69 18.67 -7.24
CA VAL A 174 17.05 18.05 -6.07
C VAL A 174 15.95 17.06 -6.46
N ASP A 175 15.70 16.88 -7.77
CA ASP A 175 14.66 16.00 -8.26
C ASP A 175 14.94 14.55 -7.86
N SER A 176 13.96 13.94 -7.21
CA SER A 176 14.03 12.55 -6.81
C SER A 176 12.73 11.81 -7.05
N VAL A 177 12.87 10.52 -7.33
CA VAL A 177 11.76 9.56 -7.39
C VAL A 177 12.09 8.42 -6.44
N LEU A 178 11.12 7.98 -5.66
CA LEU A 178 11.21 6.80 -4.82
C LEU A 178 10.22 5.77 -5.30
N VAL A 179 10.65 4.51 -5.32
CA VAL A 179 9.78 3.37 -5.57
C VAL A 179 9.92 2.40 -4.41
N LEU A 180 8.86 2.27 -3.62
CA LEU A 180 8.76 1.33 -2.51
C LEU A 180 7.98 0.10 -2.99
N PHE A 181 8.61 -1.06 -2.93
CA PHE A 181 8.04 -2.33 -3.32
C PHE A 181 7.54 -3.09 -2.11
N GLN A 182 6.36 -3.64 -2.26
CA GLN A 182 5.70 -4.49 -1.28
C GLN A 182 5.28 -5.78 -1.95
N GLN A 183 5.85 -6.91 -1.51
CA GLN A 183 5.34 -8.22 -1.94
C GLN A 183 3.99 -8.47 -1.26
N SER A 184 2.93 -8.40 -2.04
CA SER A 184 1.55 -8.57 -1.56
C SER A 184 1.09 -10.03 -1.64
N ALA A 185 1.64 -10.80 -2.57
CA ALA A 185 1.49 -12.26 -2.67
C ALA A 185 2.70 -12.84 -3.41
N ALA A 186 2.78 -14.17 -3.52
CA ALA A 186 3.91 -14.86 -4.18
C ALA A 186 4.30 -14.24 -5.54
N ASN A 187 3.32 -13.97 -6.40
CA ASN A 187 3.49 -13.34 -7.72
C ASN A 187 2.71 -12.03 -7.86
N SER A 188 2.63 -11.25 -6.77
CA SER A 188 2.00 -9.94 -6.84
C SER A 188 2.76 -8.93 -5.98
N VAL A 189 3.16 -7.83 -6.62
CA VAL A 189 3.92 -6.76 -6.01
C VAL A 189 3.15 -5.46 -6.16
N ASN A 190 3.03 -4.69 -5.08
CA ASN A 190 2.66 -3.29 -5.19
C ASN A 190 3.94 -2.46 -5.23
N ALA A 191 4.03 -1.52 -6.18
CA ALA A 191 5.05 -0.49 -6.20
C ALA A 191 4.38 0.85 -5.90
N HIS A 192 4.77 1.50 -4.81
CA HIS A 192 4.32 2.82 -4.39
C HIS A 192 5.34 3.85 -4.87
N ILE A 193 4.91 4.76 -5.74
CA ILE A 193 5.76 5.75 -6.38
C ILE A 193 5.55 7.09 -5.71
N LEU A 194 6.65 7.69 -5.25
CA LEU A 194 6.71 9.06 -4.79
C LEU A 194 7.68 9.84 -5.68
N ALA A 195 7.45 11.13 -5.82
CA ALA A 195 8.36 12.06 -6.47
C ALA A 195 8.53 13.30 -5.61
N ASP A 196 9.49 14.17 -5.94
CA ASP A 196 9.62 15.45 -5.28
C ASP A 196 8.27 16.22 -5.27
N SER A 197 7.95 16.79 -4.11
CA SER A 197 6.70 17.49 -3.84
C SER A 197 6.45 18.66 -4.80
N ASN A 198 7.51 19.26 -5.34
CA ASN A 198 7.45 20.38 -6.27
C ASN A 198 7.15 19.96 -7.71
N TRP A 199 7.16 18.65 -8.03
CA TRP A 199 6.88 18.20 -9.40
C TRP A 199 5.50 18.65 -9.86
N SER A 200 5.46 19.26 -11.04
CA SER A 200 4.22 19.72 -11.66
C SER A 200 3.27 18.56 -11.95
N THR A 201 1.99 18.87 -12.15
CA THR A 201 0.99 17.89 -12.60
C THR A 201 1.44 17.18 -13.88
N LYS A 202 2.09 17.89 -14.82
CA LYS A 202 2.62 17.32 -16.06
C LYS A 202 3.74 16.32 -15.79
N GLY A 203 4.68 16.66 -14.90
CA GLY A 203 5.75 15.77 -14.46
C GLY A 203 5.20 14.50 -13.80
N ARG A 204 4.23 14.64 -12.89
CA ARG A 204 3.55 13.51 -12.23
C ARG A 204 2.81 12.60 -13.22
N ILE A 205 2.16 13.16 -14.25
CA ILE A 205 1.53 12.40 -15.33
C ILE A 205 2.58 11.63 -16.16
N ALA A 206 3.70 12.26 -16.49
CA ALA A 206 4.78 11.61 -17.23
C ALA A 206 5.37 10.44 -16.42
N LEU A 207 5.63 10.65 -15.12
CA LEU A 207 6.10 9.60 -14.23
C LEU A 207 5.09 8.45 -14.12
N SER A 208 3.80 8.77 -13.98
CA SER A 208 2.73 7.77 -13.95
C SER A 208 2.68 6.91 -15.23
N ARG A 209 2.97 7.49 -16.40
CA ARG A 209 3.07 6.75 -17.68
C ARG A 209 4.33 5.89 -17.73
N TRP A 210 5.45 6.39 -17.22
CA TRP A 210 6.67 5.60 -17.08
C TRP A 210 6.43 4.35 -16.21
N CYS A 211 5.78 4.50 -15.05
CA CYS A 211 5.42 3.39 -14.16
C CYS A 211 4.65 2.29 -14.92
N GLU A 212 3.67 2.67 -15.73
CA GLU A 212 2.89 1.74 -16.54
C GLU A 212 3.73 1.04 -17.62
N SER A 213 4.67 1.76 -18.24
CA SER A 213 5.61 1.15 -19.19
C SER A 213 6.53 0.13 -18.52
N VAL A 214 7.03 0.42 -17.32
CA VAL A 214 7.90 -0.50 -16.57
C VAL A 214 7.12 -1.72 -16.10
N ARG A 215 5.87 -1.53 -15.63
CA ARG A 215 4.97 -2.63 -15.25
C ARG A 215 4.82 -3.66 -16.37
N ARG A 216 4.57 -3.20 -17.60
CA ARG A 216 4.43 -4.09 -18.78
C ARG A 216 5.71 -4.88 -19.05
N LYS A 217 6.88 -4.24 -18.91
CA LYS A 217 8.17 -4.94 -19.07
C LYS A 217 8.36 -6.02 -18.00
N ALA A 218 8.07 -5.69 -16.75
CA ALA A 218 8.20 -6.62 -15.62
C ALA A 218 7.26 -7.84 -15.74
N GLU A 219 6.03 -7.63 -16.22
CA GLU A 219 5.04 -8.71 -16.38
C GLU A 219 5.33 -9.58 -17.62
N ASN A 220 5.90 -9.01 -18.69
CA ASN A 220 6.20 -9.75 -19.92
C ASN A 220 7.42 -10.70 -19.80
N THR A 221 8.31 -10.48 -18.82
CA THR A 221 9.44 -11.39 -18.56
C THR A 221 8.95 -12.78 -18.13
N LEU A 222 7.75 -12.89 -17.55
CA LEU A 222 7.15 -14.17 -17.14
C LEU A 222 6.69 -15.01 -18.34
N THR A 223 6.15 -14.38 -19.38
CA THR A 223 5.71 -15.07 -20.60
C THR A 223 6.86 -15.70 -21.38
N ASP A 224 8.03 -15.06 -21.38
CA ASP A 224 9.22 -15.59 -22.07
C ASP A 224 9.87 -16.78 -21.33
N GLN A 225 9.78 -16.82 -19.99
CA GLN A 225 10.28 -17.95 -19.19
C GLN A 225 9.40 -19.19 -19.36
N THR A 226 8.07 -19.03 -19.37
CA THR A 226 7.15 -20.16 -19.60
C THR A 226 7.28 -20.78 -20.99
N HIS A 227 7.66 -19.99 -22.01
CA HIS A 227 7.89 -20.52 -23.35
C HIS A 227 9.20 -21.31 -23.46
N ARG A 228 10.26 -20.90 -22.77
CA ARG A 228 11.55 -21.61 -22.76
C ARG A 228 11.48 -22.94 -22.02
N ASP A 229 10.77 -22.99 -20.90
CA ASP A 229 10.61 -24.24 -20.13
C ASP A 229 9.71 -25.26 -20.86
N SER A 230 8.86 -24.81 -21.79
CA SER A 230 8.01 -25.69 -22.62
C SER A 230 8.66 -26.19 -23.91
N SER A 231 9.80 -25.61 -24.31
CA SER A 231 10.55 -26.03 -25.50
C SER A 231 11.67 -27.04 -25.22
N ASP A 232 11.96 -27.28 -23.93
CA ASP A 232 12.98 -28.23 -23.45
C ASP A 232 12.35 -29.49 -22.79
N ALA A 233 11.03 -29.70 -22.96
CA ALA A 233 10.29 -30.90 -22.53
C ALA A 233 9.73 -31.66 -23.74
#